data_AF-A0A7I7RXF1-F1
#
_entry.id   AF-A0A7I7RXF1-F1
#
_cell.length_a   1.000
_cell.length_b   1.000
_cell.length_c   1.000
_cell.angle_alpha   90.00
_cell.angle_beta   90.00
_cell.angle_gamma   90.00
#
_symmetry.space_group_name_H-M   'P 1'
#
loop_
_entity.id
_entity.type
_entity.pdbx_description
1 polymer ?
#
loop_
_entity_poly.entity_id
_entity_poly.type
_entity_poly.pdbx_seq_one_letter_code
_entity_poly.pdbx_strand_id
1 'polypeptide(L)'
;MLDESAHPDVSVAALAARARVAPTALRAHFPSLDAVFAELYLHHVSTLPLVIDRSARVEARVGAQLRAITMILADRPGLARTCTRALLSTDDPAVADVRARIAAEVRRRVAAALGTGAWPEVLATVETVFWGALLQAQSRDIDYRIMADRLDTMLSLILPGDDG
;
A
#
# COMPACT_ATOMS: atom_id res chain seq x y z
N MET A 1 -29.10 9.01 -11.71
CA MET A 1 -27.64 9.19 -11.65
C MET A 1 -27.25 8.71 -10.26
N LEU A 2 -26.78 7.46 -10.15
CA LEU A 2 -26.52 6.83 -8.86
C LEU A 2 -25.16 7.31 -8.36
N ASP A 3 -25.16 7.82 -7.14
CA ASP A 3 -23.99 8.32 -6.44
C ASP A 3 -23.02 7.15 -6.18
N GLU A 4 -21.88 7.16 -6.89
CA GLU A 4 -20.86 6.11 -6.86
C GLU A 4 -20.10 6.06 -5.52
N SER A 5 -20.37 7.02 -4.63
CA SER A 5 -19.79 7.11 -3.29
C SER A 5 -20.47 6.21 -2.23
N ALA A 6 -21.56 5.50 -2.59
CA ALA A 6 -22.34 4.67 -1.68
C ALA A 6 -22.34 3.17 -2.05
N HIS A 7 -21.17 2.54 -2.15
CA HIS A 7 -21.07 1.07 -1.96
C HIS A 7 -20.22 0.74 -0.73
N PRO A 8 -20.70 1.04 0.50
CA PRO A 8 -20.19 0.37 1.67
C PRO A 8 -20.72 -1.07 1.66
N ASP A 9 -19.90 -2.02 2.11
CA ASP A 9 -20.17 -3.46 2.20
C ASP A 9 -20.09 -4.26 0.90
N VAL A 10 -18.90 -4.29 0.31
CA VAL A 10 -18.49 -5.44 -0.51
C VAL A 10 -18.47 -6.68 0.41
N SER A 11 -19.55 -7.45 0.41
CA SER A 11 -19.64 -8.71 1.15
C SER A 11 -18.92 -9.84 0.42
N VAL A 12 -18.53 -10.89 1.15
CA VAL A 12 -17.98 -12.14 0.57
C VAL A 12 -18.92 -12.73 -0.48
N ALA A 13 -20.24 -12.59 -0.30
CA ALA A 13 -21.24 -13.04 -1.27
C ALA A 13 -21.21 -12.22 -2.57
N ALA A 14 -21.08 -10.89 -2.47
CA ALA A 14 -20.97 -10.01 -3.63
C ALA A 14 -19.67 -10.26 -4.43
N LEU A 15 -18.56 -10.51 -3.72
CA LEU A 15 -17.29 -10.92 -4.33
C LEU A 15 -17.40 -12.26 -5.04
N ALA A 16 -17.99 -13.27 -4.38
CA ALA A 16 -18.17 -14.60 -4.95
C ALA A 16 -19.05 -14.58 -6.21
N ALA A 17 -20.17 -13.84 -6.17
CA ALA A 17 -21.05 -13.64 -7.32
C ALA A 17 -20.31 -12.99 -8.50
N ARG A 18 -19.49 -11.97 -8.25
CA ARG A 18 -18.70 -11.28 -9.28
C ARG A 18 -17.60 -12.16 -9.87
N ALA A 19 -16.97 -12.99 -9.04
CA ALA A 19 -15.99 -13.98 -9.46
C ALA A 19 -16.61 -15.25 -10.08
N ARG A 20 -17.95 -15.35 -10.12
CA ARG A 20 -18.70 -16.52 -10.61
C ARG A 20 -18.31 -17.82 -9.89
N VAL A 21 -18.03 -17.73 -8.60
CA VAL A 21 -17.70 -18.88 -7.73
C VAL A 21 -18.71 -18.98 -6.59
N ALA A 22 -18.81 -20.16 -5.98
CA ALA A 22 -19.59 -20.33 -4.77
C ALA A 22 -18.93 -19.58 -3.58
N PRO A 23 -19.69 -18.96 -2.66
CA PRO A 23 -19.12 -18.32 -1.47
C PRO A 23 -18.28 -19.26 -0.60
N THR A 24 -18.60 -20.55 -0.57
CA THR A 24 -17.81 -21.59 0.12
C THR A 24 -16.46 -21.83 -0.54
N ALA A 25 -16.41 -21.84 -1.87
CA ALA A 25 -15.16 -21.94 -2.62
C ALA A 25 -14.27 -20.70 -2.37
N LEU A 26 -14.86 -19.50 -2.34
CA LEU A 26 -14.11 -18.29 -2.02
C LEU A 26 -13.52 -18.33 -0.60
N ARG A 27 -14.29 -18.79 0.39
CA ARG A 27 -13.83 -18.93 1.79
C ARG A 27 -12.75 -20.00 1.97
N ALA A 28 -12.74 -21.03 1.12
CA ALA A 28 -11.68 -22.04 1.14
C ALA A 28 -10.31 -21.45 0.75
N HIS A 29 -10.29 -20.39 -0.06
CA HIS A 29 -9.07 -19.67 -0.45
C HIS A 29 -8.80 -18.46 0.43
N PHE A 30 -9.83 -17.76 0.89
CA PHE A 30 -9.72 -16.53 1.67
C PHE A 30 -10.60 -16.62 2.92
N PRO A 31 -10.00 -16.93 4.09
CA PRO A 31 -10.74 -17.13 5.34
C PRO A 31 -11.52 -15.89 5.81
N SER A 32 -11.08 -14.70 5.41
CA SER A 32 -11.71 -13.43 5.77
C SER A 32 -11.80 -12.48 4.57
N LEU A 33 -12.71 -11.51 4.69
CA LEU A 33 -12.84 -10.43 3.72
C LEU A 33 -11.58 -9.55 3.70
N ASP A 34 -10.97 -9.33 4.86
CA ASP A 34 -9.71 -8.58 5.00
C ASP A 34 -8.56 -9.29 4.25
N ALA A 35 -8.52 -10.63 4.26
CA ALA A 35 -7.55 -11.41 3.47
C ALA A 35 -7.76 -11.27 1.95
N VAL A 36 -9.01 -11.27 1.47
CA VAL A 36 -9.31 -11.00 0.05
C VAL A 36 -8.77 -9.63 -0.37
N PHE A 37 -9.05 -8.60 0.44
CA PHE A 37 -8.63 -7.24 0.15
C PHE A 37 -7.12 -7.05 0.22
N ALA A 38 -6.45 -7.68 1.20
CA ALA A 38 -5.00 -7.67 1.27
C ALA A 38 -4.36 -8.35 0.06
N GLU A 39 -4.88 -9.49 -0.41
CA GLU A 39 -4.36 -10.19 -1.59
C GLU A 39 -4.62 -9.40 -2.88
N LEU A 40 -5.76 -8.74 -3.01
CA LEU A 40 -6.03 -7.84 -4.12
C LEU A 40 -5.06 -6.63 -4.13
N TYR A 41 -4.80 -6.06 -2.96
CA TYR A 41 -3.82 -4.98 -2.84
C TYR A 41 -2.41 -5.46 -3.18
N LEU A 42 -1.99 -6.63 -2.68
CA LEU A 42 -0.72 -7.24 -3.04
C LEU A 42 -0.60 -7.45 -4.55
N HIS A 43 -1.65 -7.97 -5.20
CA HIS A 43 -1.67 -8.13 -6.65
C HIS A 43 -1.40 -6.80 -7.37
N HIS A 44 -2.08 -5.72 -6.98
CA HIS A 44 -1.84 -4.40 -7.56
C HIS A 44 -0.42 -3.89 -7.29
N VAL A 45 0.08 -4.02 -6.06
CA VAL A 45 1.43 -3.58 -5.69
C VAL A 45 2.51 -4.38 -6.43
N SER A 46 2.35 -5.69 -6.59
CA SER A 46 3.30 -6.56 -7.31
C SER A 46 3.26 -6.37 -8.84
N THR A 47 2.16 -5.88 -9.39
CA THR A 47 2.01 -5.62 -10.84
C THR A 47 2.44 -4.21 -11.25
N LEU A 48 2.61 -3.29 -10.30
CA LEU A 48 3.18 -1.98 -10.59
C LEU A 48 4.58 -2.12 -11.21
N PRO A 49 4.93 -1.34 -12.24
CA PRO A 49 6.29 -1.31 -12.76
C PRO A 49 7.29 -0.93 -11.66
N LEU A 50 8.46 -1.60 -11.62
CA LEU A 50 9.61 -1.19 -10.82
C LEU A 50 10.65 -0.58 -11.75
N VAL A 51 10.39 0.65 -12.18
CA VAL A 51 11.29 1.44 -13.02
C VAL A 51 11.90 2.55 -12.18
N ILE A 52 13.22 2.58 -12.11
CA ILE A 52 13.98 3.58 -11.34
C ILE A 52 14.66 4.52 -12.34
N ASP A 53 14.22 5.77 -12.36
CA ASP A 53 14.92 6.83 -13.09
C ASP A 53 16.21 7.19 -12.34
N ARG A 54 17.34 6.67 -12.81
CA ARG A 54 18.64 6.88 -12.18
C ARG A 54 19.17 8.31 -12.33
N SER A 55 18.59 9.12 -13.22
CA SER A 55 18.96 10.53 -13.38
C SER A 55 18.32 11.42 -12.32
N ALA A 56 17.21 10.97 -11.72
CA ALA A 56 16.55 11.68 -10.63
C ALA A 56 17.31 11.53 -9.31
N ARG A 57 17.16 12.54 -8.44
CA ARG A 57 17.69 12.53 -7.07
C ARG A 57 17.04 11.42 -6.23
N VAL A 58 17.74 10.95 -5.19
CA VAL A 58 17.36 9.77 -4.40
C VAL A 58 15.95 9.90 -3.83
N GLU A 59 15.62 11.05 -3.23
CA GLU A 59 14.32 11.30 -2.62
C GLU A 59 13.19 11.29 -3.65
N ALA A 60 13.40 11.83 -4.85
CA ALA A 60 12.43 11.76 -5.94
C ALA A 60 12.20 10.33 -6.43
N ARG A 61 13.25 9.50 -6.50
CA ARG A 61 13.12 8.08 -6.87
C ARG A 61 12.29 7.31 -5.83
N VAL A 62 12.60 7.50 -4.54
CA VAL A 62 11.89 6.84 -3.44
C VAL A 62 10.43 7.32 -3.37
N GLY A 63 10.22 8.64 -3.44
CA GLY A 63 8.89 9.26 -3.47
C GLY A 63 8.03 8.73 -4.60
N ALA A 64 8.58 8.63 -5.83
CA ALA A 64 7.86 8.08 -6.96
C ALA A 64 7.39 6.62 -6.73
N GLN A 65 8.23 5.77 -6.14
CA GLN A 65 7.85 4.39 -5.83
C GLN A 65 6.76 4.31 -4.76
N LEU A 66 6.90 5.05 -3.66
CA LEU A 66 5.91 5.01 -2.58
C LEU A 66 4.60 5.68 -2.98
N ARG A 67 4.65 6.77 -3.73
CA ARG A 67 3.47 7.42 -4.33
C ARG A 67 2.71 6.44 -5.21
N ALA A 68 3.38 5.69 -6.09
CA ALA A 68 2.71 4.71 -6.96
C ALA A 68 1.91 3.67 -6.15
N ILE A 69 2.48 3.19 -5.03
CA ILE A 69 1.82 2.24 -4.13
C ILE A 69 0.63 2.89 -3.44
N THR A 70 0.80 4.09 -2.88
CA THR A 70 -0.27 4.85 -2.20
C THR A 70 -1.43 5.17 -3.14
N MET A 71 -1.15 5.45 -4.41
CA MET A 71 -2.18 5.79 -5.41
C MET A 71 -3.14 4.64 -5.69
N ILE A 72 -2.74 3.38 -5.50
CA ILE A 72 -3.66 2.22 -5.58
C ILE A 72 -4.82 2.37 -4.57
N LEU A 73 -4.51 2.87 -3.38
CA LEU A 73 -5.50 3.11 -2.32
C LEU A 73 -6.34 4.34 -2.66
N ALA A 74 -5.72 5.41 -3.17
CA ALA A 74 -6.41 6.64 -3.54
C ALA A 74 -7.44 6.46 -4.67
N ASP A 75 -7.16 5.61 -5.66
CA ASP A 75 -8.07 5.39 -6.80
C ASP A 75 -9.26 4.48 -6.43
N ARG A 76 -9.24 3.86 -5.25
CA ARG A 76 -10.30 2.94 -4.79
C ARG A 76 -10.61 3.18 -3.31
N PRO A 77 -11.30 4.28 -2.95
CA PRO A 77 -11.52 4.67 -1.55
C PRO A 77 -12.25 3.59 -0.72
N GLY A 78 -13.21 2.86 -1.32
CA GLY A 78 -13.88 1.74 -0.66
C GLY A 78 -12.97 0.54 -0.35
N LEU A 79 -11.93 0.31 -1.16
CA LEU A 79 -10.89 -0.69 -0.93
C LEU A 79 -9.87 -0.19 0.10
N ALA A 80 -9.59 1.11 0.10
CA ALA A 80 -8.51 1.70 0.86
C ALA A 80 -8.63 1.52 2.38
N ARG A 81 -9.80 1.83 2.96
CA ARG A 81 -9.98 1.75 4.42
C ARG A 81 -9.85 0.31 4.92
N THR A 82 -10.48 -0.64 4.23
CA THR A 82 -10.45 -2.06 4.58
C THR A 82 -9.06 -2.66 4.38
N CYS A 83 -8.41 -2.37 3.24
CA CYS A 83 -7.03 -2.77 2.99
C CYS A 83 -6.10 -2.20 4.07
N THR A 84 -6.08 -0.89 4.30
CA THR A 84 -5.18 -0.29 5.29
C THR A 84 -5.40 -0.86 6.69
N ARG A 85 -6.64 -1.19 7.07
CA ARG A 85 -6.91 -1.89 8.34
C ARG A 85 -6.33 -3.30 8.34
N ALA A 86 -6.55 -4.08 7.29
CA ALA A 86 -5.98 -5.42 7.15
C ALA A 86 -4.43 -5.40 7.20
N LEU A 87 -3.81 -4.36 6.62
CA LEU A 87 -2.36 -4.18 6.63
C LEU A 87 -1.80 -3.79 7.99
N LEU A 88 -2.58 -3.11 8.84
CA LEU A 88 -2.11 -2.57 10.12
C LEU A 88 -2.60 -3.35 11.34
N SER A 89 -3.67 -4.14 11.21
CA SER A 89 -4.18 -5.01 12.27
C SER A 89 -3.35 -6.30 12.40
N THR A 90 -3.19 -6.76 13.64
CA THR A 90 -2.60 -8.05 13.98
C THR A 90 -3.64 -9.10 14.37
N ASP A 91 -4.92 -8.76 14.29
CA ASP A 91 -6.02 -9.55 14.86
C ASP A 91 -6.45 -10.71 13.95
N ASP A 92 -6.20 -10.59 12.65
CA ASP A 92 -6.51 -11.62 11.67
C ASP A 92 -5.24 -12.39 11.25
N PRO A 93 -5.05 -13.65 11.71
CA PRO A 93 -3.91 -14.46 11.31
C PRO A 93 -3.92 -14.79 9.81
N ALA A 94 -5.09 -14.77 9.15
CA ALA A 94 -5.18 -15.03 7.71
C ALA A 94 -4.51 -13.92 6.87
N VAL A 95 -4.30 -12.74 7.44
CA VAL A 95 -3.65 -11.61 6.75
C VAL A 95 -2.13 -11.58 6.99
N ALA A 96 -1.60 -12.39 7.91
CA ALA A 96 -0.20 -12.30 8.31
C ALA A 96 0.79 -12.56 7.17
N ASP A 97 0.57 -13.61 6.37
CA ASP A 97 1.42 -13.96 5.22
C ASP A 97 1.39 -12.88 4.14
N VAL A 98 0.19 -12.48 3.71
CA VAL A 98 0.01 -11.46 2.68
C VAL A 98 0.58 -10.11 3.13
N ARG A 99 0.41 -9.73 4.41
CA ARG A 99 1.03 -8.52 4.98
C ARG A 99 2.56 -8.57 4.91
N ALA A 100 3.17 -9.72 5.22
CA ALA A 100 4.62 -9.89 5.09
C ALA A 100 5.09 -9.76 3.64
N ARG A 101 4.35 -10.33 2.68
CA ARG A 101 4.63 -10.23 1.24
C ARG A 101 4.50 -8.79 0.72
N ILE A 102 3.51 -8.04 1.19
CA ILE A 102 3.36 -6.61 0.87
C ILE A 102 4.54 -5.81 1.44
N ALA A 103 4.90 -6.05 2.71
CA ALA A 103 6.05 -5.40 3.32
C ALA A 103 7.35 -5.71 2.59
N ALA A 104 7.53 -6.94 2.10
CA ALA A 104 8.68 -7.31 1.28
C ALA A 104 8.70 -6.57 -0.06
N GLU A 105 7.55 -6.36 -0.70
CA GLU A 105 7.46 -5.61 -1.97
C GLU A 105 7.71 -4.11 -1.77
N VAL A 106 7.20 -3.50 -0.69
CA VAL A 106 7.54 -2.13 -0.29
C VAL A 106 9.05 -2.01 -0.06
N ARG A 107 9.64 -2.91 0.73
CA ARG A 107 11.08 -2.97 0.98
C ARG A 107 11.88 -3.03 -0.31
N ARG A 108 11.51 -3.95 -1.21
CA ARG A 108 12.17 -4.15 -2.51
C ARG A 108 12.18 -2.87 -3.33
N ARG A 109 11.06 -2.15 -3.38
CA ARG A 109 10.93 -0.90 -4.14
C ARG A 109 11.77 0.22 -3.54
N VAL A 110 11.71 0.39 -2.22
CA VAL A 110 12.50 1.40 -1.51
C VAL A 110 14.00 1.11 -1.67
N ALA A 111 14.44 -0.13 -1.46
CA ALA A 111 15.83 -0.52 -1.63
C ALA A 111 16.33 -0.29 -3.07
N ALA A 112 15.52 -0.63 -4.08
CA ALA A 112 15.85 -0.38 -5.48
C ALA A 112 15.97 1.13 -5.80
N ALA A 113 15.09 1.96 -5.23
CA ALA A 113 15.11 3.41 -5.43
C ALA A 113 16.25 4.11 -4.70
N LEU A 114 16.59 3.66 -3.49
CA LEU A 114 17.75 4.12 -2.73
C LEU A 114 19.06 3.80 -3.47
N GLY A 115 19.14 2.61 -4.07
CA GLY A 115 20.31 2.16 -4.83
C GLY A 115 21.36 1.46 -3.98
N THR A 116 22.47 1.08 -4.61
CA THR A 116 23.56 0.35 -3.95
C THR A 116 24.28 1.23 -2.93
N GLY A 117 24.57 0.69 -1.74
CA GLY A 117 25.33 1.39 -0.71
C GLY A 117 24.49 2.23 0.26
N ALA A 118 23.17 2.28 0.08
CA ALA A 118 22.28 2.90 1.04
C ALA A 118 22.36 2.19 2.40
N TRP A 119 22.40 2.97 3.48
CA TRP A 119 22.46 2.43 4.84
C TRP A 119 21.15 1.69 5.18
N PRO A 120 21.22 0.50 5.80
CA PRO A 120 20.03 -0.24 6.23
C PRO A 120 19.08 0.59 7.11
N GLU A 121 19.62 1.50 7.91
CA GLU A 121 18.88 2.40 8.79
C GLU A 121 18.03 3.41 8.00
N VAL A 122 18.52 3.89 6.86
CA VAL A 122 17.76 4.78 5.96
C VAL A 122 16.58 4.03 5.35
N LEU A 123 16.81 2.80 4.87
CA LEU A 123 15.73 1.93 4.37
C LEU A 123 14.67 1.71 5.46
N ALA A 124 15.09 1.31 6.66
CA ALA A 124 14.17 1.07 7.78
C ALA A 124 13.39 2.33 8.20
N THR A 125 14.03 3.51 8.16
CA THR A 125 13.39 4.80 8.46
C THR A 125 12.33 5.13 7.42
N VAL A 126 12.64 4.98 6.13
CA VAL A 126 11.67 5.21 5.04
C VAL A 126 10.48 4.26 5.16
N GLU A 127 10.72 2.97 5.43
CA GLU A 127 9.63 2.01 5.64
C GLU A 127 8.75 2.39 6.83
N THR A 128 9.37 2.79 7.95
CA THR A 128 8.65 3.22 9.16
C THR A 128 7.75 4.42 8.86
N VAL A 129 8.26 5.40 8.11
CA VAL A 129 7.51 6.60 7.74
C VAL A 129 6.36 6.27 6.80
N PHE A 130 6.57 5.39 5.81
CA PHE A 130 5.50 4.94 4.93
C PHE A 130 4.34 4.28 5.70
N TRP A 131 4.64 3.32 6.57
CA TRP A 131 3.63 2.63 7.38
C TRP A 131 2.95 3.59 8.38
N GLY A 132 3.72 4.49 8.99
CA GLY A 132 3.21 5.54 9.87
C GLY A 132 2.26 6.50 9.15
N ALA A 133 2.57 6.88 7.91
CA ALA A 133 1.72 7.74 7.08
C ALA A 133 0.41 7.03 6.69
N LEU A 134 0.44 5.72 6.38
CA LEU A 134 -0.78 4.93 6.15
C LEU A 134 -1.65 4.84 7.41
N LEU A 135 -1.03 4.64 8.57
CA LEU A 135 -1.73 4.63 9.85
C LEU A 135 -2.38 5.99 10.13
N GLN A 136 -1.66 7.09 9.91
CA GLN A 136 -2.24 8.44 10.05
C GLN A 136 -3.41 8.69 9.10
N ALA A 137 -3.31 8.24 7.85
CA ALA A 137 -4.38 8.39 6.87
C ALA A 137 -5.67 7.70 7.34
N GLN A 138 -5.53 6.49 7.89
CA GLN A 138 -6.66 5.78 8.50
C GLN A 138 -7.18 6.47 9.76
N SER A 139 -6.32 6.80 10.71
CA SER A 139 -6.74 7.33 12.03
C SER A 139 -7.37 8.72 11.95
N ARG A 140 -7.03 9.50 10.92
CA ARG A 140 -7.47 10.90 10.76
C ARG A 140 -8.37 11.11 9.54
N ASP A 141 -8.79 10.04 8.88
CA ASP A 141 -9.59 10.07 7.64
C ASP A 141 -9.00 11.01 6.57
N ILE A 142 -7.68 10.94 6.39
CA ILE A 142 -6.96 11.76 5.40
C ILE A 142 -7.01 11.06 4.04
N ASP A 143 -7.32 11.83 3.00
CA ASP A 143 -7.24 11.37 1.62
C ASP A 143 -5.83 10.85 1.25
N TYR A 144 -5.76 9.71 0.57
CA TYR A 144 -4.49 9.06 0.24
C TYR A 144 -3.62 9.87 -0.72
N ARG A 145 -4.18 10.78 -1.53
CA ARG A 145 -3.41 11.71 -2.36
C ARG A 145 -2.70 12.73 -1.47
N ILE A 146 -3.41 13.28 -0.49
CA ILE A 146 -2.83 14.19 0.51
C ILE A 146 -1.75 13.45 1.33
N MET A 147 -1.98 12.19 1.68
CA MET A 147 -0.97 11.36 2.34
C MET A 147 0.28 11.19 1.46
N ALA A 148 0.13 10.94 0.16
CA ALA A 148 1.26 10.83 -0.76
C ALA A 148 2.09 12.13 -0.81
N ASP A 149 1.44 13.30 -0.81
CA ASP A 149 2.12 14.59 -0.78
C ASP A 149 2.87 14.81 0.54
N ARG A 150 2.29 14.39 1.67
CA ARG A 150 2.96 14.43 2.98
C ARG A 150 4.15 13.49 3.03
N LEU A 151 4.03 12.31 2.43
CA LEU A 151 5.12 11.36 2.36
C LEU A 151 6.31 11.93 1.60
N ASP A 152 6.09 12.59 0.46
CA ASP A 152 7.15 13.28 -0.28
C ASP A 152 7.84 14.36 0.57
N THR A 153 7.08 15.10 1.37
CA THR A 153 7.63 16.07 2.32
C THR A 153 8.51 15.39 3.38
N MET A 154 8.03 14.30 4.00
CA MET A 154 8.81 13.55 4.99
C MET A 154 10.09 12.96 4.39
N LEU A 155 10.02 12.44 3.16
CA LEU A 155 11.16 11.91 2.43
C LEU A 155 12.21 12.98 2.15
N SER A 156 11.81 14.21 1.80
CA SER A 156 12.76 15.32 1.60
C SER A 156 13.54 15.71 2.85
N LEU A 157 13.01 15.41 4.05
CA LEU A 157 13.69 15.66 5.33
C LEU A 157 14.65 14.52 5.71
N ILE A 158 14.36 13.31 5.27
CA ILE A 158 15.12 12.08 5.61
C ILE A 158 16.23 11.82 4.61
N LEU A 159 15.95 12.11 3.34
CA LEU A 159 16.83 11.96 2.20
C LEU A 159 17.18 13.38 1.73
N PRO A 160 18.02 14.11 2.47
CA PRO A 160 18.44 15.43 2.04
C PRO A 160 18.99 15.32 0.61
N GLY A 161 18.57 16.24 -0.25
CA GLY A 161 19.24 16.38 -1.53
C GLY A 161 20.72 16.62 -1.25
N ASP A 162 21.59 16.03 -2.06
CA ASP A 162 22.96 16.52 -2.12
C ASP A 162 22.87 17.97 -2.61
N ASP A 163 22.84 18.91 -1.66
CA ASP A 163 23.14 20.31 -1.92
C ASP A 163 24.60 20.30 -2.37
N GLY A 164 24.80 20.46 -3.68
CA GLY A 164 26.13 20.59 -4.27
C GLY A 164 26.90 21.78 -3.70
#